data_AF-A0A9P0YU98-F1
#
_entry.id   AF-A0A9P0YU98-F1
#
_cell.length_a   1.000
_cell.length_b   1.000
_cell.length_c   1.000
_cell.angle_alpha   90.00
_cell.angle_beta   90.00
_cell.angle_gamma   90.00
#
_symmetry.space_group_name_H-M   'P 1'
#
loop_
_entity.id
_entity.type
_entity.pdbx_description
1 polymer ?
#
loop_
_entity_poly.entity_id
_entity_poly.type
_entity_poly.pdbx_seq_one_letter_code
_entity_poly.pdbx_strand_id
1 'polypeptide(L)'
;MAGKVGAQDQQLTQNQPARVVEKLIPAVQQQLNLESVKTRAISLFKAISRILEDFDVIARTNAVPKWQDILGQFSMVNLELFNIVEDIKKVSKAFVVHPKNVNVENATILPVMLSSKLLPEMEMDDNTKREQLLLGLQNLSVASQIEKLKNRIEMIGAACESAEKVIADTRKAYFGTRQGPTILPTIDKAQAAKIQEQETLLRTAVNQGEGLRVPVDQRQITSSLPVHLADILIVNDGQQTLNDSSGMYQKSTPPLTSSNHTGQGSSFQVETSELL
;
A
#
# COMPACT_ATOMS: atom_id res chain seq x y z
N MET A 1 -79.79 6.94 23.17
CA MET A 1 -78.96 7.30 24.35
C MET A 1 -78.31 6.01 24.82
N ALA A 2 -77.07 5.71 24.41
CA ALA A 2 -75.82 6.23 24.97
C ALA A 2 -75.57 5.72 26.41
N GLY A 3 -74.53 4.89 26.60
CA GLY A 3 -73.94 4.68 27.93
C GLY A 3 -73.34 3.30 28.28
N LYS A 4 -72.23 2.93 27.64
CA LYS A 4 -70.92 2.51 28.22
C LYS A 4 -70.76 1.36 29.26
N VAL A 5 -69.65 0.62 29.04
CA VAL A 5 -68.81 -0.24 29.93
C VAL A 5 -69.31 -1.69 30.13
N GLY A 6 -68.52 -2.77 29.97
CA GLY A 6 -67.09 -2.98 29.70
C GLY A 6 -66.74 -4.50 29.75
N ALA A 7 -65.44 -4.80 29.87
CA ALA A 7 -64.72 -6.10 29.90
C ALA A 7 -64.29 -6.64 28.52
N GLN A 8 -63.03 -6.43 28.11
CA GLN A 8 -61.81 -7.20 28.43
C GLN A 8 -61.81 -8.61 27.83
N ASP A 9 -61.02 -8.77 26.76
CA ASP A 9 -60.35 -10.03 26.47
C ASP A 9 -58.88 -9.78 26.17
N GLN A 10 -58.04 -10.56 26.85
CA GLN A 10 -56.59 -10.56 26.76
C GLN A 10 -56.15 -11.30 25.50
N GLN A 11 -55.12 -10.81 24.81
CA GLN A 11 -54.21 -11.72 24.10
C GLN A 11 -52.75 -11.25 24.19
N LEU A 12 -51.98 -12.16 24.81
CA LEU A 12 -50.55 -12.26 24.99
C LEU A 12 -49.72 -11.70 23.82
N THR A 13 -48.79 -10.79 24.12
CA THR A 13 -47.59 -10.59 23.30
C THR A 13 -46.35 -10.81 24.16
N GLN A 14 -45.58 -11.79 23.72
CA GLN A 14 -44.39 -12.35 24.30
C GLN A 14 -43.30 -11.29 24.45
N ASN A 15 -42.78 -11.14 25.68
CA ASN A 15 -41.60 -10.34 26.01
C ASN A 15 -40.38 -10.89 25.27
N GLN A 16 -40.00 -10.27 24.15
CA GLN A 16 -38.60 -10.27 23.72
C GLN A 16 -37.89 -9.12 24.45
N PRO A 17 -36.77 -9.37 25.16
CA PRO A 17 -36.03 -8.27 25.76
C PRO A 17 -35.56 -7.33 24.66
N ALA A 18 -35.96 -6.06 24.78
CA ALA A 18 -35.57 -5.00 23.86
C ALA A 18 -34.05 -5.04 23.70
N ARG A 19 -33.59 -5.20 22.46
CA ARG A 19 -32.17 -5.16 22.09
C ARG A 19 -31.64 -3.80 22.54
N VAL A 20 -30.95 -3.74 23.68
CA VAL A 20 -30.32 -2.51 24.16
C VAL A 20 -29.20 -2.21 23.18
N VAL A 21 -29.50 -1.34 22.20
CA VAL A 21 -28.48 -0.77 21.33
C VAL A 21 -27.70 0.18 22.20
N GLU A 22 -26.64 -0.35 22.82
CA GLU A 22 -25.65 0.42 23.56
C GLU A 22 -24.91 1.31 22.55
N LYS A 23 -25.53 2.45 22.23
CA LYS A 23 -25.03 3.40 21.26
C LYS A 23 -23.86 4.14 21.89
N LEU A 24 -22.75 4.24 21.16
CA LEU A 24 -21.60 5.04 21.59
C LEU A 24 -22.07 6.44 21.99
N ILE A 25 -21.48 6.99 23.06
CA ILE A 25 -21.74 8.38 23.47
C ILE A 25 -21.50 9.28 22.24
N PRO A 26 -22.46 10.13 21.84
CA PRO A 26 -22.36 10.89 20.58
C PRO A 26 -21.05 11.70 20.45
N ALA A 27 -20.53 12.21 21.57
CA ALA A 27 -19.23 12.89 21.62
C ALA A 27 -18.05 11.97 21.24
N VAL A 28 -18.05 10.72 21.72
CA VAL A 28 -17.03 9.71 21.38
C VAL A 28 -17.18 9.29 19.92
N GLN A 29 -18.40 9.17 19.42
CA GLN A 29 -18.66 8.86 18.01
C GLN A 29 -18.15 9.96 17.06
N GLN A 30 -18.35 11.23 17.44
CA GLN A 30 -17.85 12.38 16.68
C GLN A 30 -16.32 12.49 16.76
N GLN A 31 -15.73 12.17 17.90
CA GLN A 31 -14.27 12.15 18.09
C GLN A 31 -13.58 11.04 17.30
N LEU A 32 -14.20 9.87 17.22
CA LEU A 32 -13.69 8.73 16.47
C LEU A 32 -13.79 8.91 14.95
N ASN A 33 -14.67 9.78 14.46
CA ASN A 33 -14.89 10.06 13.04
C ASN A 33 -14.90 8.79 12.13
N LEU A 34 -15.42 7.65 12.64
CA LEU A 34 -15.34 6.36 11.93
C LEU A 34 -16.07 6.38 10.60
N GLU A 35 -17.10 7.20 10.46
CA GLU A 35 -17.82 7.37 9.20
C GLU A 35 -16.94 8.03 8.11
N SER A 36 -16.08 8.99 8.47
CA SER A 36 -15.09 9.55 7.53
C SER A 36 -14.08 8.48 7.16
N VAL A 37 -13.50 7.77 8.14
CA VAL A 37 -12.52 6.70 7.91
C VAL A 37 -13.10 5.61 7.01
N LYS A 38 -14.34 5.18 7.27
CA LYS A 38 -15.07 4.21 6.46
C LYS A 38 -15.30 4.73 5.04
N THR A 39 -15.74 5.98 4.89
CA THR A 39 -15.96 6.60 3.57
C THR A 39 -14.65 6.64 2.77
N ARG A 40 -13.54 7.03 3.40
CA ARG A 40 -12.21 7.04 2.79
C ARG A 40 -11.72 5.63 2.44
N ALA A 41 -11.93 4.64 3.31
CA ALA A 41 -11.60 3.25 3.03
C ALA A 41 -12.36 2.71 1.82
N ILE A 42 -13.66 3.03 1.69
CA ILE A 42 -14.47 2.65 0.54
C ILE A 42 -13.98 3.34 -0.74
N SER A 43 -13.64 4.63 -0.67
CA SER A 43 -13.09 5.37 -1.82
C SER A 43 -11.76 4.79 -2.29
N LEU A 44 -10.84 4.49 -1.36
CA LEU A 44 -9.57 3.85 -1.68
C LEU A 44 -9.78 2.45 -2.29
N PHE A 45 -10.66 1.64 -1.69
CA PHE A 45 -11.01 0.32 -2.23
C PHE A 45 -11.53 0.41 -3.67
N LYS A 46 -12.43 1.37 -3.96
CA LYS A 46 -12.95 1.60 -5.31
C LYS A 46 -11.86 2.06 -6.27
N ALA A 47 -10.96 2.94 -5.83
CA ALA A 47 -9.83 3.39 -6.65
C ALA A 47 -8.92 2.22 -7.04
N ILE A 48 -8.54 1.38 -6.07
CA ILE A 48 -7.72 0.18 -6.31
C ILE A 48 -8.45 -0.82 -7.22
N SER A 49 -9.73 -1.09 -6.95
CA SER A 49 -10.53 -2.03 -7.75
C SER A 49 -10.59 -1.60 -9.22
N ARG A 50 -10.77 -0.31 -9.48
CA ARG A 50 -10.75 0.24 -10.85
C ARG A 50 -9.42 0.00 -11.56
N ILE A 51 -8.29 0.19 -10.88
CA ILE A 51 -6.97 -0.08 -11.48
C ILE A 51 -6.84 -1.55 -11.85
N LEU A 52 -7.27 -2.46 -10.98
CA LEU A 52 -7.21 -3.89 -11.22
C LEU A 52 -8.10 -4.30 -12.41
N GLU A 53 -9.32 -3.74 -12.49
CA GLU A 53 -10.23 -3.95 -13.62
C GLU A 53 -9.62 -3.44 -14.94
N ASP A 54 -9.01 -2.27 -14.93
CA ASP A 54 -8.36 -1.69 -16.11
C ASP A 54 -7.17 -2.56 -16.57
N PHE A 55 -6.34 -3.05 -15.64
CA PHE A 55 -5.25 -3.97 -15.98
C PHE A 55 -5.75 -5.30 -16.54
N ASP A 56 -6.83 -5.83 -15.98
CA ASP A 56 -7.47 -7.06 -16.43
C ASP A 56 -8.05 -6.90 -17.85
N VAL A 57 -8.64 -5.74 -18.17
CA VAL A 57 -9.07 -5.40 -19.54
C VAL A 57 -7.88 -5.29 -20.49
N ILE A 58 -6.80 -4.62 -20.09
CA ILE A 58 -5.57 -4.49 -20.89
C ILE A 58 -4.98 -5.87 -21.21
N ALA A 59 -4.89 -6.74 -20.20
CA ALA A 59 -4.40 -8.11 -20.34
C ALA A 59 -5.27 -8.93 -21.30
N ARG A 60 -6.60 -8.89 -21.16
CA ARG A 60 -7.52 -9.61 -22.05
C ARG A 60 -7.46 -9.16 -23.50
N THR A 61 -7.27 -7.86 -23.72
CA THR A 61 -7.29 -7.26 -25.07
C THR A 61 -5.90 -7.25 -25.72
N ASN A 62 -4.85 -7.70 -25.00
CA ASN A 62 -3.45 -7.54 -25.39
C ASN A 62 -3.13 -6.09 -25.81
N ALA A 63 -3.79 -5.13 -25.17
CA ALA A 63 -3.59 -3.72 -25.47
C ALA A 63 -2.28 -3.23 -24.86
N VAL A 64 -1.64 -2.25 -25.51
CA VAL A 64 -0.49 -1.58 -24.91
C VAL A 64 -0.99 -0.54 -23.91
N PRO A 65 -0.60 -0.64 -22.62
CA PRO A 65 -1.02 0.33 -21.62
C PRO A 65 -0.52 1.73 -21.95
N LYS A 66 -1.39 2.73 -21.83
CA LYS A 66 -1.00 4.13 -21.91
C LYS A 66 -0.42 4.58 -20.57
N TRP A 67 0.87 4.87 -20.54
CA TRP A 67 1.57 5.18 -19.29
C TRP A 67 1.03 6.43 -18.58
N GLN A 68 0.57 7.44 -19.32
CA GLN A 68 -0.07 8.62 -18.74
C GLN A 68 -1.36 8.27 -17.98
N ASP A 69 -2.15 7.34 -18.53
CA ASP A 69 -3.40 6.90 -17.89
C ASP A 69 -3.10 6.10 -16.62
N ILE A 70 -2.10 5.21 -16.66
CA ILE A 70 -1.64 4.46 -15.49
C ILE A 70 -1.14 5.42 -14.40
N LEU A 71 -0.26 6.36 -14.73
CA LEU A 71 0.25 7.35 -13.77
C LEU A 71 -0.87 8.18 -13.14
N GLY A 72 -1.86 8.58 -13.93
CA GLY A 72 -3.05 9.28 -13.44
C GLY A 72 -3.83 8.45 -12.42
N GLN A 73 -4.00 7.15 -12.68
CA GLN A 73 -4.67 6.24 -11.74
C GLN A 73 -3.88 6.05 -10.44
N PHE A 74 -2.56 5.85 -10.51
CA PHE A 74 -1.71 5.77 -9.33
C PHE A 74 -1.70 7.07 -8.53
N SER A 75 -1.81 8.22 -9.19
CA SER A 75 -1.96 9.51 -8.50
C SER A 75 -3.26 9.59 -7.71
N MET A 76 -4.35 9.06 -8.25
CA MET A 76 -5.64 8.98 -7.54
C MET A 76 -5.55 8.07 -6.31
N VAL A 77 -4.94 6.88 -6.45
CA VAL A 77 -4.72 5.98 -5.31
C VAL A 77 -3.84 6.62 -4.25
N ASN A 78 -2.77 7.31 -4.65
CA ASN A 78 -1.88 7.99 -3.71
C ASN A 78 -2.62 9.09 -2.92
N LEU A 79 -3.51 9.85 -3.56
CA LEU A 79 -4.33 10.86 -2.88
C LEU A 79 -5.31 10.22 -1.88
N GLU A 80 -6.01 9.15 -2.28
CA GLU A 80 -6.92 8.44 -1.37
C GLU A 80 -6.18 7.79 -0.20
N LEU A 81 -4.98 7.23 -0.45
CA LEU A 81 -4.11 6.67 0.58
C LEU A 81 -3.65 7.75 1.56
N PHE A 82 -3.23 8.91 1.06
CA PHE A 82 -2.85 10.03 1.92
C PHE A 82 -4.02 10.46 2.82
N ASN A 83 -5.21 10.62 2.24
CA ASN A 83 -6.41 11.05 2.97
C ASN A 83 -6.80 10.07 4.08
N ILE A 84 -6.80 8.75 3.81
CA ILE A 84 -7.16 7.76 4.83
C ILE A 84 -6.11 7.69 5.94
N VAL A 85 -4.82 7.78 5.61
CA VAL A 85 -3.74 7.76 6.60
C VAL A 85 -3.88 8.93 7.57
N GLU A 86 -4.18 10.14 7.07
CA GLU A 86 -4.40 11.31 7.91
C GLU A 86 -5.62 11.18 8.83
N ASP A 87 -6.71 10.55 8.36
CA ASP A 87 -7.89 10.29 9.19
C ASP A 87 -7.65 9.17 10.22
N ILE A 88 -6.91 8.10 9.86
CA ILE A 88 -6.56 7.01 10.77
C ILE A 88 -5.62 7.47 11.88
N LYS A 89 -4.64 8.35 11.58
CA LYS A 89 -3.72 8.90 12.58
C LYS A 89 -4.45 9.59 13.74
N LYS A 90 -5.59 10.23 13.47
CA LYS A 90 -6.40 10.93 14.49
C LYS A 90 -7.08 9.97 15.47
N VAL A 91 -7.32 8.72 15.07
CA VAL A 91 -8.18 7.78 15.80
C VAL A 91 -7.41 6.57 16.36
N SER A 92 -6.27 6.22 15.76
CA SER A 92 -5.51 4.99 16.05
C SER A 92 -4.85 4.92 17.44
N LYS A 93 -4.58 6.06 18.09
CA LYS A 93 -3.90 6.08 19.41
C LYS A 93 -4.84 6.15 20.60
N ALA A 94 -6.13 6.35 20.39
CA ALA A 94 -7.07 6.72 21.46
C ALA A 94 -8.02 5.59 21.88
N PHE A 95 -8.09 4.48 21.14
CA PHE A 95 -9.15 3.48 21.32
C PHE A 95 -8.68 2.05 21.09
N VAL A 96 -9.28 1.13 21.85
CA VAL A 96 -9.13 -0.33 21.68
C VAL A 96 -10.42 -0.89 21.12
N VAL A 97 -10.31 -1.75 20.10
CA VAL A 97 -11.47 -2.41 19.47
C VAL A 97 -11.64 -3.79 20.06
N HIS A 98 -12.84 -4.07 20.60
CA HIS A 98 -13.22 -5.39 21.10
C HIS A 98 -14.49 -5.88 20.38
N PRO A 99 -14.50 -7.13 19.84
CA PRO A 99 -15.69 -7.72 19.25
C PRO A 99 -16.85 -7.79 20.25
N LYS A 100 -18.06 -7.42 19.81
CA LYS A 100 -19.31 -7.70 20.52
C LYS A 100 -20.16 -8.69 19.70
N ASN A 101 -20.92 -9.55 20.38
CA ASN A 101 -21.84 -10.52 19.76
C ASN A 101 -21.16 -11.49 18.77
N VAL A 102 -20.11 -12.17 19.23
CA VAL A 102 -19.41 -13.18 18.44
C VAL A 102 -20.26 -14.45 18.33
N ASN A 103 -20.51 -14.91 17.11
CA ASN A 103 -21.16 -16.20 16.81
C ASN A 103 -20.12 -17.17 16.20
N VAL A 104 -20.51 -18.43 15.94
CA VAL A 104 -19.59 -19.46 15.43
C VAL A 104 -19.05 -19.15 14.03
N GLU A 105 -19.84 -18.49 13.18
CA GLU A 105 -19.45 -18.10 11.81
C GLU A 105 -18.42 -16.95 11.81
N ASN A 106 -18.62 -15.98 12.70
CA ASN A 106 -17.78 -14.77 12.78
C ASN A 106 -16.51 -15.04 13.60
N ALA A 107 -16.56 -15.96 14.56
CA ALA A 107 -15.44 -16.27 15.46
C ALA A 107 -14.15 -16.67 14.71
N THR A 108 -14.28 -17.36 13.58
CA THR A 108 -13.14 -17.86 12.80
C THR A 108 -12.44 -16.76 12.00
N ILE A 109 -13.16 -15.75 11.53
CA ILE A 109 -12.62 -14.68 10.68
C ILE A 109 -12.15 -13.45 11.49
N LEU A 110 -12.68 -13.24 12.69
CA LEU A 110 -12.34 -12.09 13.55
C LEU A 110 -10.84 -11.91 13.83
N PRO A 111 -10.05 -12.97 14.12
CA PRO A 111 -8.60 -12.82 14.33
C PRO A 111 -7.90 -12.24 13.11
N VAL A 112 -8.35 -12.60 11.90
CA VAL A 112 -7.79 -12.07 10.65
C VAL A 112 -8.23 -10.63 10.44
N MET A 113 -9.52 -10.31 10.65
CA MET A 113 -10.05 -8.96 10.47
C MET A 113 -9.48 -7.92 11.45
N LEU A 114 -9.09 -8.35 12.65
CA LEU A 114 -8.55 -7.49 13.70
C LEU A 114 -7.04 -7.62 13.86
N SER A 115 -6.38 -8.36 12.96
CA SER A 115 -4.93 -8.49 12.98
C SER A 115 -4.27 -7.13 12.77
N SER A 116 -3.43 -6.73 13.72
CA SER A 116 -2.52 -5.58 13.60
C SER A 116 -1.11 -6.00 13.16
N LYS A 117 -0.88 -7.30 12.96
CA LYS A 117 0.42 -7.82 12.54
C LYS A 117 0.71 -7.38 11.11
N LEU A 118 1.95 -6.95 10.87
CA LEU A 118 2.43 -6.58 9.54
C LEU A 118 2.46 -7.81 8.61
N LEU A 119 2.40 -7.56 7.31
CA LEU A 119 2.62 -8.61 6.33
C LEU A 119 4.08 -9.08 6.35
N PRO A 120 4.38 -10.36 6.08
CA PRO A 120 5.74 -10.91 6.18
C PRO A 120 6.80 -10.10 5.41
N GLU A 121 6.45 -9.63 4.21
CA GLU A 121 7.33 -8.79 3.39
C GLU A 121 7.60 -7.42 4.03
N MET A 122 6.62 -6.84 4.72
CA MET A 122 6.78 -5.58 5.45
C MET A 122 7.58 -5.79 6.74
N GLU A 123 7.41 -6.91 7.43
CA GLU A 123 8.21 -7.28 8.60
C GLU A 123 9.69 -7.46 8.24
N MET A 124 9.96 -8.09 7.09
CA MET A 124 11.33 -8.26 6.59
C MET A 124 11.98 -6.93 6.22
N ASP A 125 11.26 -6.05 5.52
CA ASP A 125 11.76 -4.72 5.14
C ASP A 125 11.99 -3.82 6.37
N ASP A 126 11.08 -3.83 7.36
CA ASP A 126 11.25 -3.11 8.62
C ASP A 126 12.48 -3.59 9.40
N ASN A 127 12.66 -4.91 9.51
CA ASN A 127 13.85 -5.49 10.14
C ASN A 127 15.15 -5.15 9.41
N THR A 128 15.14 -5.22 8.07
CA THR A 128 16.31 -4.88 7.24
C THR A 128 16.71 -3.42 7.45
N LYS A 129 15.74 -2.50 7.43
CA LYS A 129 16.00 -1.06 7.67
C LYS A 129 16.47 -0.78 9.08
N ARG A 130 15.90 -1.47 10.08
CA ARG A 130 16.33 -1.38 11.48
C ARG A 130 17.77 -1.87 11.64
N GLU A 131 18.14 -2.98 11.04
CA GLU A 131 19.50 -3.52 11.08
C GLU A 131 20.50 -2.59 10.40
N GLN A 132 20.18 -2.06 9.21
CA GLN A 132 20.99 -1.07 8.52
C GLN A 132 21.21 0.20 9.36
N LEU A 133 20.16 0.69 10.02
CA LEU A 133 20.26 1.86 10.90
C LEU A 133 21.18 1.60 12.09
N LEU A 134 21.13 0.39 12.65
CA LEU A 134 21.88 0.02 13.84
C LEU A 134 23.32 -0.42 13.55
N LEU A 135 23.66 -0.83 12.33
CA LEU A 135 24.97 -1.37 11.96
C LEU A 135 26.15 -0.46 12.38
N GLY A 136 25.99 0.86 12.29
CA GLY A 136 27.00 1.84 12.71
C GLY A 136 26.96 2.23 14.20
N LEU A 137 26.03 1.66 14.97
CA LEU A 137 25.71 2.05 16.35
C LEU A 137 25.80 0.88 17.35
N GLN A 138 25.96 -0.36 16.88
CA GLN A 138 25.91 -1.57 17.72
C GLN A 138 26.93 -1.58 18.86
N ASN A 139 28.09 -0.92 18.67
CA ASN A 139 29.17 -0.87 19.66
C ASN A 139 28.96 0.20 20.76
N LEU A 140 27.86 0.95 20.72
CA LEU A 140 27.55 2.03 21.66
C LEU A 140 26.52 1.57 22.69
N SER A 141 26.53 2.19 23.88
CA SER A 141 25.45 2.01 24.84
C SER A 141 24.12 2.51 24.27
N VAL A 142 23.00 1.90 24.67
CA VAL A 142 21.65 2.26 24.18
C VAL A 142 21.38 3.77 24.33
N ALA A 143 21.80 4.37 25.44
CA ALA A 143 21.67 5.82 25.65
C ALA A 143 22.42 6.64 24.58
N SER A 144 23.66 6.26 24.24
CA SER A 144 24.44 6.92 23.20
C SER A 144 23.89 6.68 21.80
N GLN A 145 23.30 5.50 21.54
CA GLN A 145 22.59 5.23 20.28
C GLN A 145 21.40 6.18 20.11
N ILE A 146 20.57 6.33 21.15
CA ILE A 146 19.40 7.23 21.15
C ILE A 146 19.83 8.67 20.89
N GLU A 147 20.85 9.16 21.59
CA GLU A 147 21.35 10.53 21.42
C GLU A 147 21.87 10.80 20.01
N LYS A 148 22.69 9.88 19.47
CA LYS A 148 23.19 10.01 18.09
C LYS A 148 22.07 9.99 17.06
N LEU A 149 21.08 9.12 17.22
CA LEU A 149 19.92 9.06 16.33
C LEU A 149 19.09 10.35 16.41
N LYS A 150 18.84 10.85 17.61
CA LYS A 150 18.12 12.11 17.83
C LYS A 150 18.83 13.29 17.15
N ASN A 151 20.15 13.43 17.36
CA ASN A 151 20.94 14.48 16.72
C ASN A 151 20.91 14.37 15.20
N ARG A 152 20.97 13.14 14.65
CA ARG A 152 20.86 12.92 13.20
C ARG A 152 19.49 13.31 12.66
N ILE A 153 18.41 12.99 13.37
CA ILE A 153 17.04 13.39 13.01
C ILE A 153 16.91 14.91 12.98
N GLU A 154 17.41 15.60 14.01
CA GLU A 154 17.37 17.07 14.09
C GLU A 154 18.16 17.73 12.94
N MET A 155 19.38 17.24 12.65
CA MET A 155 20.18 17.75 11.53
C MET A 155 19.50 17.57 10.18
N ILE A 156 18.91 16.39 9.93
CA ILE A 156 18.18 16.12 8.68
C ILE A 156 16.94 17.00 8.59
N GLY A 157 16.18 17.14 9.69
CA GLY A 157 15.00 18.00 9.76
C GLY A 157 15.33 19.46 9.42
N ALA A 158 16.37 20.02 10.03
CA ALA A 158 16.82 21.39 9.76
C ALA A 158 17.27 21.58 8.29
N ALA A 159 17.95 20.58 7.71
CA ALA A 159 18.34 20.61 6.31
C ALA A 159 17.12 20.59 5.37
N CYS A 160 16.12 19.76 5.66
CA CYS A 160 14.87 19.69 4.89
C CYS A 160 14.07 21.00 4.96
N GLU A 161 13.92 21.60 6.15
CA GLU A 161 13.22 22.87 6.33
C GLU A 161 13.94 24.02 5.59
N SER A 162 15.27 24.05 5.67
CA SER A 162 16.09 25.00 4.92
C SER A 162 15.90 24.84 3.40
N ALA A 163 15.92 23.61 2.90
CA ALA A 163 15.71 23.32 1.48
C ALA A 163 14.30 23.75 1.01
N GLU A 164 13.26 23.46 1.79
CA GLU A 164 11.89 23.88 1.49
C GLU A 164 11.79 25.41 1.40
N LYS A 165 12.39 26.14 2.35
CA LYS A 165 12.45 27.60 2.34
C LYS A 165 13.12 28.14 1.07
N VAL A 166 14.30 27.62 0.72
CA VAL A 166 15.04 28.04 -0.47
C VAL A 166 14.22 27.79 -1.75
N ILE A 167 13.58 26.62 -1.86
CA ILE A 167 12.72 26.31 -3.01
C ILE A 167 11.53 27.27 -3.07
N ALA A 168 10.88 27.55 -1.94
CA ALA A 168 9.74 28.46 -1.87
C ALA A 168 10.12 29.90 -2.26
N ASP A 169 11.25 30.40 -1.74
CA ASP A 169 11.75 31.74 -2.05
C ASP A 169 12.18 31.85 -3.51
N THR A 170 12.82 30.82 -4.05
CA THR A 170 13.15 30.74 -5.48
C THR A 170 11.88 30.75 -6.33
N ARG A 171 10.86 29.95 -5.99
CA ARG A 171 9.57 29.96 -6.71
C ARG A 171 8.91 31.34 -6.68
N LYS A 172 8.92 32.03 -5.54
CA LYS A 172 8.40 33.41 -5.43
C LYS A 172 9.19 34.39 -6.31
N ALA A 173 10.52 34.28 -6.34
CA ALA A 173 11.38 35.13 -7.15
C ALA A 173 11.18 34.93 -8.66
N TYR A 174 10.94 33.70 -9.11
CA TYR A 174 10.76 33.39 -10.54
C TYR A 174 9.35 33.71 -11.08
N PHE A 175 8.30 33.59 -10.26
CA PHE A 175 6.91 33.79 -10.69
C PHE A 175 6.26 35.09 -10.18
N GLY A 176 6.88 35.78 -9.21
CA GLY A 176 6.35 37.00 -8.59
C GLY A 176 6.63 38.29 -9.37
N THR A 177 7.60 38.29 -10.29
CA THR A 177 7.92 39.44 -11.14
C THR A 177 7.40 39.17 -12.56
N ARG A 178 6.51 40.04 -13.08
CA ARG A 178 6.06 40.01 -14.49
C ARG A 178 7.20 40.17 -15.51
N GLN A 179 8.39 40.49 -15.04
CA GLN A 179 9.63 40.32 -15.76
C GLN A 179 10.42 39.24 -15.01
N GLY A 180 10.69 38.11 -15.67
CA GLY A 180 11.48 37.03 -15.09
C GLY A 180 12.83 37.54 -14.55
N PRO A 181 13.53 36.74 -13.73
CA PRO A 181 14.75 37.19 -13.06
C PRO A 181 15.74 37.82 -14.05
N THR A 182 16.12 39.08 -13.81
CA THR A 182 17.08 39.87 -14.61
C THR A 182 18.53 39.41 -14.44
N ILE A 183 18.76 38.15 -14.03
CA ILE A 183 20.08 37.61 -13.71
C ILE A 183 20.31 36.23 -14.34
N LEU A 184 19.72 35.98 -15.51
CA LEU A 184 20.35 35.03 -16.42
C LEU A 184 21.53 35.77 -17.07
N PRO A 185 22.76 35.22 -17.01
CA PRO A 185 23.82 35.69 -17.90
C PRO A 185 23.23 35.70 -19.30
N THR A 186 23.28 36.83 -20.01
CA THR A 186 22.85 36.89 -21.41
C THR A 186 23.66 35.86 -22.18
N ILE A 187 23.06 34.68 -22.40
CA ILE A 187 23.63 33.64 -23.23
C ILE A 187 23.80 34.28 -24.60
N ASP A 188 25.04 34.34 -25.07
CA ASP A 188 25.35 34.87 -26.38
C ASP A 188 24.55 34.10 -27.44
N LYS A 189 24.11 34.81 -28.48
CA LYS A 189 23.20 34.27 -29.51
C LYS A 189 23.77 33.02 -30.17
N ALA A 190 25.11 32.90 -30.22
CA ALA A 190 25.82 31.72 -30.70
C ALA A 190 25.71 30.51 -29.75
N GLN A 191 25.78 30.72 -28.43
CA GLN A 191 25.56 29.66 -27.45
C GLN A 191 24.09 29.23 -27.40
N ALA A 192 23.15 30.17 -27.53
CA ALA A 192 21.72 29.85 -27.59
C ALA A 192 21.39 28.98 -28.81
N ALA A 193 21.97 29.29 -29.98
CA ALA A 193 21.81 28.47 -31.18
C ALA A 193 22.39 27.06 -31.00
N LYS A 194 23.55 26.93 -30.36
CA LYS A 194 24.19 25.64 -30.10
C LYS A 194 23.38 24.77 -29.11
N ILE A 195 22.77 25.39 -28.11
CA ILE A 195 21.87 24.70 -27.17
C ILE A 195 20.60 24.23 -27.90
N GLN A 196 20.03 25.06 -28.77
CA GLN A 196 18.84 24.70 -29.54
C GLN A 196 19.10 23.57 -30.54
N GLU A 197 20.27 23.54 -31.17
CA GLU A 197 20.71 22.44 -32.04
C GLU A 197 20.86 21.15 -31.24
N GLN A 198 21.52 21.21 -30.07
CA GLN A 198 21.64 20.05 -29.18
C GLN A 198 20.28 19.55 -28.66
N GLU A 199 19.35 20.45 -28.32
CA GLU A 199 17.99 20.06 -27.93
C GLU A 199 17.25 19.36 -29.07
N THR A 200 17.40 19.86 -30.30
CA THR A 200 16.77 19.26 -31.49
C THR A 200 17.34 17.87 -31.77
N LEU A 201 18.65 17.70 -31.62
CA LEU A 201 19.33 16.41 -31.76
C LEU A 201 18.89 15.43 -30.67
N LEU A 202 18.80 15.87 -29.42
CA LEU A 202 18.34 15.06 -28.29
C LEU A 202 16.87 14.66 -28.43
N ARG A 203 16.00 15.59 -28.83
CA ARG A 203 14.60 15.28 -29.16
C ARG A 203 14.50 14.24 -30.26
N THR A 204 15.35 14.34 -31.29
CA THR A 204 15.39 13.37 -32.39
C THR A 204 15.87 12.00 -31.91
N ALA A 205 16.94 11.93 -31.11
CA ALA A 205 17.47 10.68 -30.55
C ALA A 205 16.46 10.01 -29.58
N VAL A 206 15.80 10.79 -28.72
CA VAL A 206 14.75 10.31 -27.81
C VAL A 206 13.54 9.79 -28.58
N ASN A 207 13.09 10.50 -29.61
CA ASN A 207 12.00 10.05 -30.47
C ASN A 207 12.36 8.81 -31.31
N GLN A 208 13.64 8.64 -31.66
CA GLN A 208 14.16 7.44 -32.34
C GLN A 208 14.45 6.28 -31.36
N GLY A 209 14.32 6.50 -30.05
CA GLY A 209 14.53 5.48 -29.01
C GLY A 209 16.01 5.11 -28.79
N GLU A 210 16.95 5.92 -29.28
CA GLU A 210 18.37 5.71 -29.09
C GLU A 210 18.73 6.15 -27.65
N GLY A 211 18.99 5.16 -26.76
CA GLY A 211 19.20 5.36 -25.32
C GLY A 211 18.14 4.73 -24.40
N LEU A 212 17.00 4.28 -24.95
CA LEU A 212 15.99 3.49 -24.21
C LEU A 212 16.17 1.98 -24.35
N ARG A 213 17.04 1.53 -25.26
CA ARG A 213 17.43 0.12 -25.37
C ARG A 213 18.45 -0.17 -24.27
N VAL A 214 17.97 -0.74 -23.17
CA VAL A 214 18.82 -1.33 -22.13
C VAL A 214 19.75 -2.35 -22.81
N PRO A 215 21.09 -2.21 -22.70
CA PRO A 215 22.02 -3.23 -23.19
C PRO A 215 21.63 -4.59 -22.65
N VAL A 216 21.77 -5.65 -23.46
CA VAL A 216 21.37 -7.02 -23.07
C VAL A 216 22.03 -7.42 -21.74
N ASP A 217 23.26 -6.95 -21.49
CA ASP A 217 24.03 -7.20 -20.28
C ASP A 217 23.52 -6.46 -19.03
N GLN A 218 22.67 -5.45 -19.20
CA GLN A 218 22.07 -4.66 -18.11
C GLN A 218 20.59 -5.00 -17.88
N ARG A 219 20.06 -6.06 -18.51
CA ARG A 219 18.79 -6.69 -18.11
C ARG A 219 18.94 -7.47 -16.79
N GLN A 220 19.45 -6.82 -15.74
CA GLN A 220 19.11 -7.27 -14.39
C GLN A 220 17.68 -6.83 -14.15
N ILE A 221 16.75 -7.74 -14.45
CA ILE A 221 15.40 -7.70 -13.87
C ILE A 221 15.65 -7.65 -12.37
N THR A 222 15.46 -6.48 -11.75
CA THR A 222 15.30 -6.45 -10.30
C THR A 222 14.04 -7.26 -10.04
N SER A 223 14.20 -8.49 -9.55
CA SER A 223 13.08 -9.31 -9.10
C SER A 223 12.53 -8.67 -7.83
N SER A 224 11.84 -7.55 -7.96
CA SER A 224 11.13 -6.87 -6.89
C SER A 224 9.76 -7.50 -6.60
N LEU A 225 9.48 -8.65 -7.22
CA LEU A 225 8.31 -9.44 -6.90
C LEU A 225 8.51 -10.06 -5.53
N PRO A 226 7.56 -9.88 -4.59
CA PRO A 226 7.51 -10.64 -3.36
C PRO A 226 7.72 -12.12 -3.65
N VAL A 227 8.46 -12.81 -2.79
CA VAL A 227 8.86 -14.23 -2.99
C VAL A 227 7.65 -15.13 -3.30
N HIS A 228 6.49 -14.82 -2.74
CA HIS A 228 5.24 -15.57 -2.97
C HIS A 228 4.55 -15.28 -4.32
N LEU A 229 4.98 -14.26 -5.07
CA LEU A 229 4.49 -13.91 -6.41
C LEU A 229 5.47 -14.27 -7.52
N ALA A 230 6.71 -14.65 -7.17
CA ALA A 230 7.75 -15.02 -8.13
C ALA A 230 7.34 -16.23 -9.00
N ASP A 231 6.59 -17.18 -8.43
CA ASP A 231 6.19 -18.42 -9.12
C ASP A 231 4.95 -18.27 -10.02
N ILE A 232 4.15 -17.20 -9.84
CA ILE A 232 2.91 -16.99 -10.59
C ILE A 232 3.19 -16.29 -11.94
N LEU A 233 4.26 -15.49 -12.00
CA LEU A 233 4.71 -14.81 -13.20
C LEU A 233 5.89 -15.57 -13.79
N ILE A 234 5.61 -16.66 -14.50
CA ILE A 234 6.62 -17.27 -15.38
C ILE A 234 6.99 -16.22 -16.43
N VAL A 235 8.10 -15.51 -16.20
CA VAL A 235 8.76 -14.67 -17.19
C VAL A 235 9.30 -15.63 -18.26
N ASN A 236 8.51 -15.87 -19.31
CA ASN A 236 8.96 -16.60 -20.49
C ASN A 236 9.93 -15.70 -21.27
N ASP A 237 11.17 -15.62 -20.80
CA ASP A 237 12.30 -15.15 -21.60
C ASP A 237 12.63 -16.26 -22.61
N GLY A 238 11.96 -16.21 -23.76
CA GLY A 238 12.13 -17.18 -24.83
C GLY A 238 11.88 -16.52 -26.17
N GLN A 239 12.97 -16.34 -26.93
CA GLN A 239 12.99 -15.89 -28.31
C GLN A 239 11.86 -16.53 -29.13
N GLN A 240 10.88 -15.75 -29.57
CA GLN A 240 9.96 -16.19 -30.62
C GLN A 240 10.64 -15.96 -31.97
N THR A 241 11.42 -16.93 -32.41
CA THR A 241 11.59 -17.16 -33.84
C THR A 241 10.24 -17.64 -34.38
N LEU A 242 9.76 -16.97 -35.43
CA LEU A 242 8.62 -17.43 -36.23
C LEU A 242 8.85 -18.90 -36.60
N ASN A 243 8.05 -19.82 -36.06
CA ASN A 243 7.82 -21.09 -36.70
C ASN A 243 6.32 -21.37 -36.72
N ASP A 244 5.79 -21.24 -37.93
CA ASP A 244 4.43 -21.53 -38.32
C ASP A 244 4.19 -23.04 -38.15
N SER A 245 3.29 -23.43 -37.25
CA SER A 245 2.81 -24.82 -37.14
C SER A 245 1.50 -24.85 -36.35
N SER A 246 0.41 -24.91 -37.10
CA SER A 246 -0.95 -25.26 -36.69
C SER A 246 -1.01 -26.57 -35.89
N GLY A 247 -1.83 -26.63 -34.83
CA GLY A 247 -2.34 -27.91 -34.33
C GLY A 247 -2.81 -28.00 -32.88
N MET A 248 -4.14 -28.02 -32.73
CA MET A 248 -4.89 -28.91 -31.82
C MET A 248 -4.93 -28.65 -30.30
N TYR A 249 -6.18 -28.41 -29.86
CA TYR A 249 -6.66 -28.52 -28.48
C TYR A 249 -6.26 -29.84 -27.81
N GLN A 250 -5.72 -29.78 -26.58
CA GLN A 250 -5.77 -30.87 -25.62
C GLN A 250 -6.14 -30.32 -24.24
N LYS A 251 -7.30 -30.77 -23.77
CA LYS A 251 -7.89 -30.60 -22.45
C LYS A 251 -7.42 -31.78 -21.58
N SER A 252 -6.88 -31.53 -20.38
CA SER A 252 -7.18 -32.23 -19.10
C SER A 252 -6.00 -32.33 -18.11
N THR A 253 -6.36 -32.12 -16.83
CA THR A 253 -5.83 -32.69 -15.56
C THR A 253 -4.54 -32.14 -14.91
N PRO A 254 -4.60 -31.70 -13.63
CA PRO A 254 -3.43 -31.39 -12.81
C PRO A 254 -2.85 -32.66 -12.12
N PRO A 255 -1.54 -32.75 -11.87
CA PRO A 255 -0.97 -33.84 -11.09
C PRO A 255 -1.14 -33.59 -9.58
N LEU A 256 -1.72 -34.60 -8.91
CA LEU A 256 -1.68 -34.79 -7.46
C LEU A 256 -0.28 -35.25 -7.06
N THR A 257 0.33 -34.61 -6.06
CA THR A 257 1.47 -35.19 -5.33
C THR A 257 0.98 -35.71 -3.98
N SER A 258 1.06 -37.03 -3.83
CA SER A 258 0.74 -37.79 -2.64
C SER A 258 1.78 -37.58 -1.55
N SER A 259 1.30 -37.30 -0.34
CA SER A 259 2.01 -37.55 0.92
C SER A 259 2.22 -39.05 1.09
N ASN A 260 3.40 -39.46 1.56
CA ASN A 260 3.58 -40.79 2.12
C ASN A 260 4.35 -40.71 3.45
N HIS A 261 3.85 -41.53 4.36
CA HIS A 261 4.10 -41.57 5.79
C HIS A 261 5.09 -42.70 6.10
N THR A 262 5.94 -42.53 7.10
CA THR A 262 6.43 -43.65 7.92
C THR A 262 6.84 -43.15 9.28
N GLY A 263 6.08 -43.54 10.30
CA GLY A 263 6.46 -43.42 11.71
C GLY A 263 7.25 -44.64 12.16
N GLN A 264 8.16 -44.40 13.11
CA GLN A 264 8.59 -45.38 14.11
C GLN A 264 8.65 -44.64 15.45
N GLY A 265 7.91 -45.17 16.43
CA GLY A 265 7.82 -44.61 17.77
C GLY A 265 8.97 -45.06 18.68
N SER A 266 9.17 -44.29 19.73
CA SER A 266 9.65 -44.78 21.03
C SER A 266 9.09 -43.86 22.12
N SER A 267 8.22 -44.45 22.94
CA SER A 267 7.65 -43.96 24.18
C SER A 267 8.68 -43.83 25.29
N PHE A 268 8.68 -42.73 26.06
CA PHE A 268 8.96 -42.65 27.52
C PHE A 268 8.57 -41.22 27.96
N GLN A 269 7.44 -41.05 28.63
CA GLN A 269 7.24 -41.05 30.09
C GLN A 269 7.29 -39.64 30.70
N VAL A 270 6.08 -39.19 31.01
CA VAL A 270 5.62 -38.23 32.03
C VAL A 270 6.64 -37.90 33.12
N GLU A 271 6.89 -36.60 33.35
CA GLU A 271 6.74 -36.00 34.68
C GLU A 271 6.52 -34.49 34.61
N THR A 272 5.41 -34.07 35.23
CA THR A 272 5.01 -32.71 35.58
C THR A 272 5.90 -32.14 36.68
N SER A 273 6.16 -30.83 36.66
CA SER A 273 6.19 -30.02 37.88
C SER A 273 6.11 -28.52 37.59
N GLU A 274 5.01 -27.91 38.02
CA GLU A 274 4.99 -26.52 38.50
C GLU A 274 5.96 -26.37 39.70
N LEU A 275 6.58 -25.20 39.85
CA LEU A 275 6.36 -24.27 40.97
C LEU A 275 7.43 -23.16 41.04
N LEU A 276 6.93 -21.97 41.42
CA LEU A 276 7.58 -20.76 41.92
C LEU A 276 8.21 -19.78 40.92
#